data_AF-A0A1V2K0H0-F1
#
_entry.id   AF-A0A1V2K0H0-F1
#
_cell.length_a   1.000
_cell.length_b   1.000
_cell.length_c   1.000
_cell.angle_alpha   90.00
_cell.angle_beta   90.00
_cell.angle_gamma   90.00
#
_symmetry.space_group_name_H-M   'P 1'
#
loop_
_entity.id
_entity.type
_entity.pdbx_description
1 polymer ?
#
loop_
_entity_poly.entity_id
_entity_poly.type
_entity_poly.pdbx_seq_one_letter_code
_entity_poly.pdbx_strand_id
1 'polypeptide(L)'
;MTTPSDWITVGALADGFAPEAFILPNLADLNGKTFTLYFANGWQIEHRFDAATLHWNAADGHSSGSAAYRATSVRPGLYLVDFIKHEAGQAWSISLVLDTATSSFTAVIGSMPSREHTEQGLYSRALAGKALTSVEVQFLHGSLNQPWQAGHCPHAPTQELTGLRNLYRYSPSEVYEHIYLNDQFYSWQCLKGVEQGLCDTDRCHYYKIADQLYLFVWREKIIPTLGLVLIDLQQHRSDGKIFGYAGASFDALSNFPVSSYCQVLNRTEYPDA
;
A
#
# COMPACT_ATOMS: atom_id res chain seq x y z
N MET A 1 1.17 -28.18 -25.79
CA MET A 1 1.19 -26.74 -26.14
C MET A 1 1.16 -26.00 -24.83
N THR A 2 2.23 -25.30 -24.47
CA THR A 2 2.27 -24.47 -23.26
C THR A 2 1.45 -23.22 -23.54
N THR A 3 0.31 -23.06 -22.87
CA THR A 3 -0.40 -21.79 -22.84
C THR A 3 0.60 -20.71 -22.40
N PRO A 4 0.75 -19.60 -23.13
CA PRO A 4 1.56 -18.47 -22.67
C PRO A 4 1.13 -18.07 -21.24
N SER A 5 2.06 -17.56 -20.43
CA SER A 5 1.66 -17.06 -19.11
C SER A 5 0.93 -15.73 -19.29
N ASP A 6 -0.30 -15.63 -18.79
CA ASP A 6 -1.19 -14.47 -18.98
C ASP A 6 -0.90 -13.29 -18.02
N TRP A 7 0.27 -13.28 -17.36
CA TRP A 7 0.68 -12.19 -16.46
C TRP A 7 0.89 -10.88 -17.21
N ILE A 8 0.40 -9.77 -16.64
CA ILE A 8 0.48 -8.43 -17.25
C ILE A 8 1.40 -7.51 -16.45
N THR A 9 1.81 -6.39 -17.07
CA THR A 9 2.60 -5.37 -16.36
C THR A 9 1.70 -4.50 -15.48
N VAL A 10 2.29 -3.81 -14.50
CA VAL A 10 1.53 -2.90 -13.62
C VAL A 10 0.94 -1.71 -14.37
N GLY A 11 1.51 -1.32 -15.52
CA GLY A 11 0.91 -0.33 -16.42
C GLY A 11 -0.38 -0.85 -17.08
N ALA A 12 -0.36 -2.08 -17.60
CA ALA A 12 -1.57 -2.70 -18.16
C ALA A 12 -2.64 -2.95 -17.09
N LEU A 13 -2.24 -3.29 -15.86
CA LEU A 13 -3.13 -3.37 -14.72
C LEU A 13 -3.78 -2.01 -14.41
N ALA A 14 -2.99 -0.92 -14.43
CA ALA A 14 -3.51 0.43 -14.24
C ALA A 14 -4.56 0.80 -15.30
N ASP A 15 -4.32 0.45 -16.57
CA ASP A 15 -5.27 0.68 -17.66
C ASP A 15 -6.57 -0.11 -17.47
N GLY A 16 -6.50 -1.35 -16.95
CA GLY A 16 -7.67 -2.16 -16.62
C GLY A 16 -8.49 -1.60 -15.44
N PHE A 17 -7.81 -1.02 -14.45
CA PHE A 17 -8.44 -0.45 -13.26
C PHE A 17 -9.04 0.94 -13.47
N ALA A 18 -8.63 1.69 -14.50
CA ALA A 18 -9.04 3.08 -14.70
C ALA A 18 -10.53 3.29 -15.06
N PRO A 19 -11.15 2.50 -15.96
CA PRO A 19 -12.53 2.72 -16.37
C PRO A 19 -13.52 2.49 -15.23
N GLU A 20 -14.39 3.48 -14.97
CA GLU A 20 -15.46 3.40 -13.96
C GLU A 20 -14.97 2.96 -12.56
N ALA A 21 -13.72 3.31 -12.24
CA ALA A 21 -13.10 2.97 -10.97
C ALA A 21 -13.87 3.60 -9.79
N PHE A 22 -14.05 2.85 -8.71
CA PHE A 22 -14.73 3.33 -7.51
C PHE A 22 -13.84 4.18 -6.58
N ILE A 23 -12.77 4.75 -7.13
CA ILE A 23 -11.78 5.57 -6.42
C ILE A 23 -12.44 6.69 -5.63
N LEU A 24 -11.95 6.93 -4.42
CA LEU A 24 -12.36 8.10 -3.65
C LEU A 24 -11.79 9.37 -4.30
N PRO A 25 -12.55 10.48 -4.27
CA PRO A 25 -12.07 11.76 -4.79
C PRO A 25 -10.89 12.27 -3.98
N ASN A 26 -9.94 12.93 -4.65
CA ASN A 26 -8.83 13.59 -3.98
C ASN A 26 -9.34 14.71 -3.07
N LEU A 27 -8.90 14.73 -1.82
CA LEU A 27 -9.38 15.68 -0.82
C LEU A 27 -8.66 17.02 -0.94
N ALA A 28 -9.45 18.07 -1.15
CA ALA A 28 -8.98 19.44 -1.03
C ALA A 28 -8.73 19.87 0.43
N ASP A 29 -9.22 19.09 1.41
CA ASP A 29 -9.18 19.44 2.85
C ASP A 29 -7.77 19.52 3.45
N LEU A 30 -6.76 19.01 2.75
CA LEU A 30 -5.36 19.18 3.16
C LEU A 30 -4.72 20.44 2.58
N ASN A 31 -5.29 21.07 1.56
CA ASN A 31 -4.74 22.29 0.98
C ASN A 31 -4.59 23.40 2.04
N GLY A 32 -3.38 23.97 2.12
CA GLY A 32 -2.99 24.97 3.11
C GLY A 32 -2.66 24.41 4.50
N LYS A 33 -2.73 23.09 4.71
CA LYS A 33 -2.33 22.47 5.99
C LYS A 33 -0.84 22.13 6.00
N THR A 34 -0.29 22.15 7.21
CA THR A 34 1.06 21.67 7.50
C THR A 34 1.00 20.66 8.63
N PHE A 35 1.69 19.54 8.47
CA PHE A 35 1.92 18.56 9.52
C PHE A 35 3.42 18.34 9.70
N THR A 36 3.92 18.47 10.92
CA THR A 36 5.26 18.01 11.28
C THR A 36 5.16 16.59 11.80
N LEU A 37 5.78 15.66 11.08
CA LEU A 37 5.84 14.25 11.45
C LEU A 37 7.06 14.02 12.34
N TYR A 38 6.84 13.60 13.58
CA TYR A 38 7.88 13.21 14.53
C TYR A 38 7.98 11.69 14.56
N PHE A 39 8.98 11.15 13.89
CA PHE A 39 9.18 9.71 13.76
C PHE A 39 9.77 9.12 15.04
N ALA A 40 9.45 7.86 15.30
CA ALA A 40 9.99 7.10 16.44
C ALA A 40 11.52 6.93 16.38
N ASN A 41 12.13 7.01 15.20
CA ASN A 41 13.58 6.95 14.99
C ASN A 41 14.27 8.31 15.19
N GLY A 42 13.54 9.37 15.57
CA GLY A 42 14.06 10.71 15.83
C GLY A 42 13.97 11.68 14.66
N TRP A 43 13.57 11.24 13.46
CA TRP A 43 13.37 12.16 12.35
C TRP A 43 12.22 13.13 12.60
N GLN A 44 12.38 14.35 12.10
CA GLN A 44 11.34 15.37 12.11
C GLN A 44 11.20 15.87 10.68
N ILE A 45 10.04 15.66 10.07
CA ILE A 45 9.81 16.00 8.66
C ILE A 45 8.52 16.80 8.56
N GLU A 46 8.64 18.08 8.24
CA GLU A 46 7.51 18.93 7.92
C GLU A 46 6.93 18.53 6.56
N HIS A 47 5.62 18.43 6.48
CA HIS A 47 4.85 18.17 5.27
C HIS A 47 3.84 19.30 5.08
N ARG A 48 4.02 20.12 4.04
CA ARG A 48 3.11 21.20 3.65
C ARG A 48 2.32 20.80 2.41
N PHE A 49 1.01 20.93 2.49
CA PHE A 49 0.09 20.53 1.46
C PHE A 49 -0.46 21.76 0.75
N ASP A 50 -0.19 21.87 -0.55
CA ASP A 50 -0.83 22.82 -1.44
C ASP A 50 -1.98 22.10 -2.18
N ALA A 51 -2.63 22.76 -3.15
CA ALA A 51 -3.81 22.22 -3.83
C ALA A 51 -3.57 20.89 -4.55
N ALA A 52 -2.37 20.71 -5.12
CA ALA A 52 -1.99 19.50 -5.87
C ALA A 52 -0.56 19.02 -5.57
N THR A 53 0.19 19.77 -4.77
CA THR A 53 1.60 19.51 -4.50
C THR A 53 1.83 19.39 -3.00
N LEU A 54 2.58 18.36 -2.61
CA LEU A 54 3.08 18.16 -1.27
C LEU A 54 4.55 18.56 -1.25
N HIS A 55 4.94 19.34 -0.26
CA HIS A 55 6.33 19.69 0.02
C HIS A 55 6.75 19.01 1.32
N TRP A 56 7.95 18.44 1.36
CA TRP A 56 8.53 17.94 2.60
C TRP A 56 9.90 18.53 2.87
N ASN A 57 10.24 18.67 4.16
CA ASN A 57 11.54 19.13 4.61
C ASN A 57 11.91 18.49 5.95
N ALA A 58 13.00 17.72 5.96
CA ALA A 58 13.56 17.13 7.17
C ALA A 58 14.38 18.18 7.95
N ALA A 59 14.21 18.22 9.27
CA ALA A 59 14.82 19.24 10.13
C ALA A 59 16.36 19.19 10.17
N ASP A 60 16.95 18.01 10.00
CA ASP A 60 18.39 17.77 9.92
C ASP A 60 18.94 17.91 8.48
N GLY A 61 18.08 18.23 7.50
CA GLY A 61 18.43 18.43 6.11
C GLY A 61 18.69 17.14 5.31
N HIS A 62 18.42 15.94 5.87
CA HIS A 62 18.71 14.69 5.15
C HIS A 62 17.78 14.44 3.94
N SER A 63 16.62 15.09 3.90
CA SER A 63 15.68 15.00 2.78
C SER A 63 14.81 16.24 2.66
N SER A 64 14.60 16.72 1.44
CA SER A 64 13.62 17.77 1.13
C SER A 64 13.17 17.66 -0.32
N GLY A 65 11.99 18.19 -0.63
CA GLY A 65 11.49 18.18 -2.00
C GLY A 65 10.01 18.45 -2.11
N SER A 66 9.48 18.21 -3.30
CA SER A 66 8.05 18.27 -3.56
C SER A 66 7.61 17.28 -4.63
N ALA A 67 6.36 16.87 -4.57
CA ALA A 67 5.76 15.94 -5.52
C ALA A 67 4.26 16.22 -5.66
N ALA A 68 3.68 15.81 -6.80
CA ALA A 68 2.24 15.62 -6.86
C ALA A 68 1.83 14.54 -5.86
N TYR A 69 0.70 14.74 -5.19
CA TYR A 69 0.20 13.80 -4.20
C TYR A 69 -1.28 13.51 -4.42
N ARG A 70 -1.71 12.37 -3.87
CA ARG A 70 -3.10 12.04 -3.63
C ARG A 70 -3.33 12.02 -2.12
N ALA A 71 -4.42 12.61 -1.66
CA ALA A 71 -4.92 12.47 -0.30
C ALA A 71 -6.39 12.08 -0.32
N THR A 72 -6.75 11.09 0.49
CA THR A 72 -8.13 10.62 0.64
C THR A 72 -8.44 10.31 2.08
N SER A 73 -9.72 10.15 2.42
CA SER A 73 -10.15 9.86 3.78
C SER A 73 -11.29 8.86 3.72
N VAL A 74 -11.03 7.66 4.25
CA VAL A 74 -12.05 6.61 4.42
C VAL A 74 -12.90 6.84 5.66
N ARG A 75 -12.34 7.55 6.65
CA ARG A 75 -13.04 7.97 7.87
C ARG A 75 -12.60 9.38 8.26
N PRO A 76 -13.50 10.25 8.74
CA PRO A 76 -13.15 11.59 9.17
C PRO A 76 -11.94 11.61 10.10
N GLY A 77 -10.97 12.50 9.82
CA GLY A 77 -9.75 12.65 10.61
C GLY A 77 -8.65 11.62 10.32
N LEU A 78 -8.91 10.61 9.48
CA LEU A 78 -7.93 9.66 8.97
C LEU A 78 -7.66 9.93 7.49
N TYR A 79 -6.42 10.26 7.16
CA TYR A 79 -6.01 10.60 5.80
C TYR A 79 -5.00 9.58 5.27
N LEU A 80 -5.24 9.05 4.07
CA LEU A 80 -4.22 8.35 3.30
C LEU A 80 -3.63 9.32 2.28
N VAL A 81 -2.38 9.72 2.51
CA VAL A 81 -1.58 10.53 1.59
C VAL A 81 -0.62 9.61 0.83
N ASP A 82 -0.52 9.75 -0.48
CA ASP A 82 0.40 8.97 -1.32
C ASP A 82 1.09 9.85 -2.36
N PHE A 83 2.40 9.63 -2.55
CA PHE A 83 3.21 10.33 -3.55
C PHE A 83 4.47 9.53 -3.90
N ILE A 84 5.09 9.87 -5.03
CA ILE A 84 6.41 9.34 -5.39
C ILE A 84 7.47 10.39 -5.04
N LYS A 85 8.40 10.02 -4.18
CA LYS A 85 9.59 10.80 -3.87
C LYS A 85 10.71 10.41 -4.82
N HIS A 86 11.33 11.40 -5.46
CA HIS A 86 12.58 11.23 -6.21
C HIS A 86 13.71 11.98 -5.49
N GLU A 87 14.78 11.27 -5.13
CA GLU A 87 15.93 11.85 -4.44
C GLU A 87 17.17 10.99 -4.72
N ALA A 88 18.34 11.62 -4.89
CA ALA A 88 19.61 10.93 -5.16
C ALA A 88 19.56 9.89 -6.31
N GLY A 89 18.76 10.16 -7.35
CA GLY A 89 18.62 9.27 -8.52
C GLY A 89 17.78 8.01 -8.28
N GLN A 90 17.12 7.90 -7.13
CA GLN A 90 16.21 6.81 -6.79
C GLN A 90 14.78 7.32 -6.60
N ALA A 91 13.83 6.41 -6.73
CA ALA A 91 12.41 6.68 -6.55
C ALA A 91 11.85 5.79 -5.44
N TRP A 92 11.06 6.39 -4.55
CA TRP A 92 10.33 5.68 -3.51
C TRP A 92 8.85 6.04 -3.59
N SER A 93 8.00 5.05 -3.42
CA SER A 93 6.60 5.31 -3.12
C SER A 93 6.46 5.56 -1.63
N ILE A 94 5.85 6.69 -1.27
CA ILE A 94 5.62 7.10 0.11
C ILE A 94 4.11 7.16 0.34
N SER A 95 3.61 6.32 1.24
CA SER A 95 2.22 6.37 1.69
C SER A 95 2.17 6.69 3.19
N LEU A 96 1.37 7.67 3.59
CA LEU A 96 1.20 8.11 4.98
C LEU A 96 -0.26 7.92 5.40
N VAL A 97 -0.49 7.17 6.46
CA VAL A 97 -1.78 7.14 7.17
C VAL A 97 -1.67 8.13 8.33
N LEU A 98 -2.27 9.31 8.17
CA LEU A 98 -2.32 10.36 9.19
C LEU A 98 -3.61 10.21 10.00
N ASP A 99 -3.49 10.00 11.31
CA ASP A 99 -4.60 9.99 12.26
C ASP A 99 -4.57 11.25 13.11
N THR A 100 -5.47 12.18 12.78
CA THR A 100 -5.59 13.46 13.51
C THR A 100 -6.33 13.33 14.84
N ALA A 101 -7.11 12.27 15.06
CA ALA A 101 -7.83 12.06 16.32
C ALA A 101 -6.86 11.64 17.44
N THR A 102 -5.90 10.78 17.11
CA THR A 102 -4.87 10.30 18.04
C THR A 102 -3.55 11.08 17.91
N SER A 103 -3.47 11.96 16.91
CA SER A 103 -2.25 12.69 16.55
C SER A 103 -1.06 11.75 16.29
N SER A 104 -1.30 10.71 15.51
CA SER A 104 -0.30 9.70 15.15
C SER A 104 -0.26 9.42 13.66
N PHE A 105 0.79 8.76 13.20
CA PHE A 105 0.86 8.31 11.81
C PHE A 105 1.57 6.97 11.64
N THR A 106 1.35 6.39 10.46
CA THR A 106 2.19 5.31 9.91
C THR A 106 2.62 5.67 8.50
N ALA A 107 3.91 5.56 8.24
CA ALA A 107 4.52 5.73 6.93
C ALA A 107 4.90 4.37 6.36
N VAL A 108 4.58 4.15 5.09
CA VAL A 108 4.99 3.00 4.29
C VAL A 108 5.87 3.51 3.17
N ILE A 109 7.13 3.12 3.20
CA ILE A 109 8.16 3.53 2.23
C ILE A 109 8.52 2.33 1.39
N GLY A 110 8.17 2.36 0.11
CA GLY A 110 8.40 1.28 -0.84
C GLY A 110 9.43 1.60 -1.90
N SER A 111 10.26 0.62 -2.25
CA SER A 111 11.18 0.70 -3.38
C SER A 111 11.01 -0.52 -4.30
N MET A 112 11.13 -0.26 -5.61
CA MET A 112 11.07 -1.30 -6.62
C MET A 112 12.46 -1.95 -6.83
N PRO A 113 12.50 -3.25 -7.12
CA PRO A 113 13.76 -3.96 -7.34
C PRO A 113 14.41 -3.56 -8.67
N SER A 114 15.74 -3.60 -8.73
CA SER A 114 16.44 -3.53 -10.02
C SER A 114 16.15 -4.78 -10.86
N ARG A 115 16.38 -4.68 -12.18
CA ARG A 115 16.29 -5.81 -13.12
C ARG A 115 17.06 -7.04 -12.62
N GLU A 116 18.31 -6.87 -12.20
CA GLU A 116 19.16 -7.94 -11.67
C GLU A 116 18.50 -8.70 -10.51
N HIS A 117 17.85 -7.99 -9.58
CA HIS A 117 17.14 -8.62 -8.47
C HIS A 117 15.91 -9.42 -8.91
N THR A 118 15.23 -9.00 -9.98
CA THR A 118 14.08 -9.72 -10.54
C THR A 118 14.48 -10.97 -11.35
N GLU A 119 15.66 -10.97 -11.94
CA GLU A 119 16.20 -12.11 -12.70
C GLU A 119 16.70 -13.24 -11.77
N GLN A 120 16.89 -12.96 -10.48
CA GLN A 120 17.19 -14.00 -9.50
C GLN A 120 15.97 -14.92 -9.27
N GLY A 121 15.98 -16.11 -9.87
CA GLY A 121 14.89 -17.08 -9.76
C GLY A 121 14.51 -17.45 -8.31
N LEU A 122 13.21 -17.69 -8.08
CA LEU A 122 12.64 -17.93 -6.73
C LEU A 122 13.29 -19.10 -5.99
N TYR A 123 13.64 -20.19 -6.68
CA TYR A 123 14.31 -21.35 -6.09
C TYR A 123 15.67 -20.97 -5.49
N SER A 124 16.48 -20.21 -6.24
CA SER A 124 17.78 -19.72 -5.77
C SER A 124 17.65 -18.76 -4.59
N ARG A 125 16.58 -17.94 -4.56
CA ARG A 125 16.29 -17.06 -3.40
C ARG A 125 15.91 -17.88 -2.17
N ALA A 126 15.06 -18.89 -2.34
CA ALA A 126 14.62 -19.78 -1.26
C ALA A 126 15.81 -20.54 -0.63
N LEU A 127 16.67 -21.16 -1.45
CA LEU A 127 17.85 -21.88 -0.95
C LEU A 127 18.85 -20.97 -0.23
N ALA A 128 18.90 -19.68 -0.61
CA ALA A 128 19.74 -18.68 0.05
C ALA A 128 19.08 -18.02 1.27
N GLY A 129 17.88 -18.46 1.69
CA GLY A 129 17.16 -17.87 2.83
C GLY A 129 16.71 -16.43 2.60
N LYS A 130 16.61 -15.98 1.35
CA LYS A 130 16.13 -14.63 1.01
C LYS A 130 14.60 -14.61 0.95
N ALA A 131 14.00 -13.43 1.17
CA ALA A 131 12.57 -13.22 0.88
C ALA A 131 12.28 -13.58 -0.59
N LEU A 132 11.07 -14.06 -0.91
CA LEU A 132 10.71 -14.45 -2.29
C LEU A 132 10.28 -13.29 -3.17
N THR A 133 9.71 -12.23 -2.61
CA THR A 133 9.54 -10.93 -3.28
C THR A 133 10.84 -10.13 -3.21
N SER A 134 11.16 -9.39 -4.26
CA SER A 134 12.29 -8.45 -4.31
C SER A 134 11.85 -7.00 -4.06
N VAL A 135 10.54 -6.77 -3.92
CA VAL A 135 9.99 -5.49 -3.48
C VAL A 135 10.35 -5.24 -2.02
N GLU A 136 10.87 -4.06 -1.72
CA GLU A 136 11.23 -3.66 -0.38
C GLU A 136 10.20 -2.69 0.18
N VAL A 137 9.94 -2.82 1.48
CA VAL A 137 9.04 -1.93 2.21
C VAL A 137 9.59 -1.68 3.60
N GLN A 138 9.48 -0.44 4.06
CA GLN A 138 9.76 -0.04 5.44
C GLN A 138 8.51 0.56 6.04
N PHE A 139 8.25 0.22 7.30
CA PHE A 139 7.18 0.79 8.10
C PHE A 139 7.81 1.66 9.18
N LEU A 140 7.35 2.90 9.27
CA LEU A 140 7.73 3.81 10.33
C LEU A 140 6.48 4.39 10.98
N HIS A 141 6.58 4.70 12.26
CA HIS A 141 5.49 5.25 13.05
C HIS A 141 5.95 6.50 13.79
N GLY A 142 5.00 7.32 14.20
CA GLY A 142 5.31 8.52 14.93
C GLY A 142 4.08 9.30 15.35
N SER A 143 4.31 10.53 15.80
CA SER A 143 3.29 11.49 16.23
C SER A 143 3.17 12.65 15.24
N LEU A 144 1.97 13.22 15.16
CA LEU A 144 1.64 14.41 14.38
C LEU A 144 1.75 15.66 15.25
N ASN A 145 2.50 16.67 14.78
CA ASN A 145 2.59 18.02 15.36
C ASN A 145 3.04 18.08 16.83
N GLN A 146 3.64 17.01 17.35
CA GLN A 146 4.19 16.97 18.69
C GLN A 146 5.32 15.95 18.78
N PRO A 147 6.29 16.15 19.68
CA PRO A 147 7.40 15.21 19.88
C PRO A 147 6.93 13.77 20.12
N TRP A 148 7.66 12.81 19.55
CA TRP A 148 7.37 11.40 19.73
C TRP A 148 7.52 10.96 21.19
N GLN A 149 6.59 10.11 21.64
CA GLN A 149 6.67 9.36 22.89
C GLN A 149 6.38 7.88 22.63
N ALA A 150 7.10 7.00 23.32
CA ALA A 150 6.89 5.56 23.20
C ALA A 150 5.43 5.20 23.54
N GLY A 151 4.77 4.43 22.67
CA GLY A 151 3.38 4.02 22.83
C GLY A 151 2.34 5.06 22.38
N HIS A 152 2.74 6.22 21.84
CA HIS A 152 1.80 7.23 21.35
C HIS A 152 0.98 6.74 20.15
N CYS A 153 1.65 6.17 19.15
CA CYS A 153 0.96 5.69 17.95
C CYS A 153 0.23 4.37 18.27
N PRO A 154 -1.11 4.32 18.17
CA PRO A 154 -1.87 3.10 18.40
C PRO A 154 -1.83 2.17 17.20
N HIS A 155 -1.27 2.60 16.06
CA HIS A 155 -1.17 1.75 14.89
C HIS A 155 -0.16 0.63 15.17
N ALA A 156 -0.60 -0.61 15.06
CA ALA A 156 0.21 -1.76 15.43
C ALA A 156 -0.07 -2.98 14.55
N PRO A 157 0.89 -3.90 14.40
CA PRO A 157 0.64 -5.17 13.74
C PRO A 157 -0.57 -5.91 14.32
N THR A 158 -1.35 -6.56 13.47
CA THR A 158 -2.58 -7.25 13.88
C THR A 158 -2.79 -8.56 13.15
N GLN A 159 -3.60 -9.45 13.74
CA GLN A 159 -4.06 -10.70 13.13
C GLN A 159 -5.59 -10.70 12.93
N GLU A 160 -6.26 -9.57 13.12
CA GLU A 160 -7.74 -9.48 13.05
C GLU A 160 -8.30 -9.79 11.65
N LEU A 161 -7.49 -9.63 10.59
CA LEU A 161 -7.88 -10.01 9.22
C LEU A 161 -7.63 -11.49 8.92
N THR A 162 -6.77 -12.19 9.67
CA THR A 162 -6.40 -13.58 9.43
C THR A 162 -7.64 -14.50 9.49
N GLY A 163 -7.73 -15.40 8.53
CA GLY A 163 -8.86 -16.31 8.33
C GLY A 163 -10.00 -15.71 7.51
N LEU A 164 -10.05 -14.40 7.28
CA LEU A 164 -11.10 -13.82 6.43
C LEU A 164 -10.85 -14.10 4.95
N ARG A 165 -11.93 -14.42 4.24
CA ARG A 165 -12.01 -14.36 2.78
C ARG A 165 -12.88 -13.16 2.41
N ASN A 166 -12.30 -12.17 1.74
CA ASN A 166 -12.96 -10.90 1.45
C ASN A 166 -12.96 -10.61 -0.06
N LEU A 167 -14.13 -10.25 -0.58
CA LEU A 167 -14.33 -9.87 -1.97
C LEU A 167 -14.09 -8.36 -2.13
N TYR A 168 -13.37 -7.98 -3.18
CA TYR A 168 -13.05 -6.60 -3.54
C TYR A 168 -13.58 -6.30 -4.93
N ARG A 169 -14.55 -5.39 -5.04
CA ARG A 169 -15.03 -4.89 -6.34
C ARG A 169 -14.49 -3.48 -6.56
N TYR A 170 -13.52 -3.33 -7.45
CA TYR A 170 -12.86 -2.06 -7.76
C TYR A 170 -13.59 -1.24 -8.82
N SER A 171 -14.28 -1.92 -9.73
CA SER A 171 -15.14 -1.31 -10.76
C SER A 171 -16.23 -2.32 -11.20
N PRO A 172 -17.11 -1.99 -12.16
CA PRO A 172 -17.99 -2.97 -12.78
C PRO A 172 -17.24 -4.12 -13.47
N SER A 173 -15.98 -3.90 -13.91
CA SER A 173 -15.15 -4.87 -14.64
C SER A 173 -14.07 -5.53 -13.79
N GLU A 174 -13.59 -4.92 -12.71
CA GLU A 174 -12.46 -5.42 -11.91
C GLU A 174 -12.93 -5.91 -10.53
N VAL A 175 -12.77 -7.22 -10.29
CA VAL A 175 -13.19 -7.93 -9.07
C VAL A 175 -12.13 -8.94 -8.66
N TYR A 176 -11.66 -8.81 -7.44
CA TYR A 176 -10.68 -9.71 -6.83
C TYR A 176 -11.23 -10.27 -5.53
N GLU A 177 -10.62 -11.34 -5.04
CA GLU A 177 -10.78 -11.78 -3.67
C GLU A 177 -9.43 -11.92 -2.99
N HIS A 178 -9.39 -11.63 -1.70
CA HIS A 178 -8.25 -11.87 -0.84
C HIS A 178 -8.62 -12.91 0.23
N ILE A 179 -7.70 -13.83 0.48
CA ILE A 179 -7.78 -14.83 1.56
C ILE A 179 -6.58 -14.59 2.46
N TYR A 180 -6.80 -14.10 3.67
CA TYR A 180 -5.72 -13.76 4.60
C TYR A 180 -5.30 -15.00 5.39
N LEU A 181 -4.18 -15.61 5.01
CA LEU A 181 -3.81 -16.95 5.47
C LEU A 181 -3.21 -16.94 6.87
N ASN A 182 -2.25 -16.03 7.13
CA ASN A 182 -1.54 -15.89 8.40
C ASN A 182 -1.00 -14.46 8.55
N ASP A 183 -0.08 -14.22 9.48
CA ASP A 183 0.53 -12.91 9.74
C ASP A 183 1.48 -12.43 8.62
N GLN A 184 1.88 -13.33 7.70
CA GLN A 184 2.88 -13.04 6.68
C GLN A 184 2.39 -13.17 5.24
N PHE A 185 1.36 -13.96 4.99
CA PHE A 185 0.93 -14.33 3.65
C PHE A 185 -0.59 -14.23 3.47
N TYR A 186 -0.97 -13.82 2.27
CA TYR A 186 -2.34 -13.87 1.78
C TYR A 186 -2.35 -14.45 0.37
N SER A 187 -3.46 -15.06 -0.03
CA SER A 187 -3.71 -15.40 -1.42
C SER A 187 -4.67 -14.39 -2.05
N TRP A 188 -4.47 -14.10 -3.32
CA TRP A 188 -5.39 -13.32 -4.13
C TRP A 188 -5.79 -14.08 -5.39
N GLN A 189 -6.98 -13.76 -5.91
CA GLN A 189 -7.45 -14.24 -7.22
C GLN A 189 -8.23 -13.12 -7.91
N CYS A 190 -7.95 -12.90 -9.20
CA CYS A 190 -8.78 -12.06 -10.05
C CYS A 190 -10.00 -12.87 -10.54
N LEU A 191 -11.19 -12.52 -10.05
CA LEU A 191 -12.45 -13.17 -10.41
C LEU A 191 -13.05 -12.61 -11.70
N LYS A 192 -12.78 -11.34 -11.98
CA LYS A 192 -13.21 -10.63 -13.18
C LYS A 192 -12.24 -9.47 -13.41
N GLY A 193 -11.77 -9.30 -14.63
CA GLY A 193 -10.86 -8.20 -14.97
C GLY A 193 -9.81 -8.62 -15.99
N VAL A 194 -8.86 -7.72 -16.22
CA VAL A 194 -7.73 -7.97 -17.15
C VAL A 194 -6.83 -9.13 -16.72
N GLU A 195 -6.82 -9.49 -15.44
CA GLU A 195 -6.07 -10.63 -14.88
C GLU A 195 -6.96 -11.85 -14.60
N GLN A 196 -8.17 -11.92 -15.15
CA GLN A 196 -9.16 -12.94 -14.77
C GLN A 196 -8.58 -14.38 -14.79
N GLY A 197 -8.72 -15.08 -13.66
CA GLY A 197 -8.21 -16.43 -13.47
C GLY A 197 -6.78 -16.51 -12.94
N LEU A 198 -6.02 -15.40 -12.93
CA LEU A 198 -4.73 -15.34 -12.24
C LEU A 198 -4.94 -15.31 -10.72
N CYS A 199 -3.99 -15.94 -10.02
CA CYS A 199 -3.94 -16.00 -8.58
C CYS A 199 -2.50 -16.24 -8.11
N ASP A 200 -2.18 -15.79 -6.89
CA ASP A 200 -0.92 -16.12 -6.23
C ASP A 200 -1.03 -15.94 -4.71
N THR A 201 0.02 -16.33 -3.98
CA THR A 201 0.21 -16.08 -2.55
C THR A 201 1.43 -15.21 -2.32
N ASP A 202 1.23 -14.00 -1.82
CA ASP A 202 2.29 -13.01 -1.68
C ASP A 202 2.53 -12.59 -0.24
N ARG A 203 3.72 -12.02 0.00
CA ARG A 203 4.10 -11.53 1.33
C ARG A 203 3.31 -10.26 1.62
N CYS A 204 2.67 -10.20 2.78
CA CYS A 204 1.84 -9.07 3.18
C CYS A 204 2.01 -8.67 4.65
N HIS A 205 1.50 -7.49 5.00
CA HIS A 205 1.62 -6.90 6.33
C HIS A 205 0.28 -6.30 6.73
N TYR A 206 -0.05 -6.43 8.01
CA TYR A 206 -1.34 -6.04 8.57
C TYR A 206 -1.11 -5.11 9.73
N TYR A 207 -1.68 -3.91 9.70
CA TYR A 207 -1.70 -2.99 10.83
C TYR A 207 -3.12 -2.62 11.17
N LYS A 208 -3.48 -2.67 12.45
CA LYS A 208 -4.70 -2.05 12.95
C LYS A 208 -4.46 -0.55 13.05
N ILE A 209 -5.33 0.24 12.44
CA ILE A 209 -5.27 1.71 12.47
C ILE A 209 -6.30 2.22 13.47
N ALA A 210 -7.54 1.75 13.35
CA ALA A 210 -8.63 2.01 14.28
C ALA A 210 -9.52 0.76 14.39
N ASP A 211 -10.60 0.83 15.18
CA ASP A 211 -11.55 -0.28 15.26
C ASP A 211 -12.11 -0.64 13.87
N GLN A 212 -11.96 -1.90 13.46
CA GLN A 212 -12.38 -2.40 12.15
C GLN A 212 -11.82 -1.60 10.95
N LEU A 213 -10.68 -0.93 11.13
CA LEU A 213 -9.94 -0.23 10.08
C LEU A 213 -8.49 -0.71 10.08
N TYR A 214 -8.08 -1.26 8.95
CA TYR A 214 -6.79 -1.94 8.82
C TYR A 214 -6.00 -1.39 7.64
N LEU A 215 -4.71 -1.17 7.85
CA LEU A 215 -3.76 -0.96 6.77
C LEU A 215 -3.23 -2.33 6.35
N PHE A 216 -3.49 -2.69 5.09
CA PHE A 216 -3.01 -3.92 4.47
C PHE A 216 -2.02 -3.56 3.36
N VAL A 217 -0.82 -4.15 3.40
CA VAL A 217 0.24 -3.90 2.43
C VAL A 217 0.74 -5.23 1.89
N TRP A 218 0.86 -5.38 0.58
CA TRP A 218 1.40 -6.60 -0.03
C TRP A 218 2.54 -6.32 -1.00
N ARG A 219 3.36 -7.34 -1.21
CA ARG A 219 4.57 -7.30 -2.03
C ARG A 219 4.61 -8.52 -2.92
N GLU A 220 4.32 -8.32 -4.20
CA GLU A 220 4.24 -9.40 -5.17
C GLU A 220 5.63 -9.89 -5.58
N LYS A 221 5.73 -11.18 -5.87
CA LYS A 221 7.00 -11.83 -6.23
C LYS A 221 7.15 -12.18 -7.71
N ILE A 222 6.06 -12.20 -8.47
CA ILE A 222 6.07 -12.53 -9.91
C ILE A 222 6.27 -11.27 -10.73
N ILE A 223 5.28 -10.38 -10.73
CA ILE A 223 5.41 -9.02 -11.24
C ILE A 223 5.72 -8.13 -10.03
N PRO A 224 6.84 -7.37 -10.01
CA PRO A 224 7.18 -6.53 -8.87
C PRO A 224 6.12 -5.44 -8.64
N THR A 225 5.29 -5.68 -7.63
CA THR A 225 4.16 -4.82 -7.28
C THR A 225 4.14 -4.58 -5.78
N LEU A 226 3.97 -3.32 -5.38
CA LEU A 226 3.65 -2.90 -4.03
C LEU A 226 2.22 -2.37 -4.01
N GLY A 227 1.34 -3.09 -3.34
CA GLY A 227 0.00 -2.60 -3.06
C GLY A 227 -0.20 -2.24 -1.60
N LEU A 228 -1.07 -1.26 -1.38
CA LEU A 228 -1.45 -0.82 -0.04
C LEU A 228 -2.89 -0.36 -0.06
N VAL A 229 -3.70 -0.83 0.88
CA VAL A 229 -5.08 -0.36 1.07
C VAL A 229 -5.40 -0.20 2.56
N LEU A 230 -6.15 0.84 2.90
CA LEU A 230 -6.98 0.90 4.10
C LEU A 230 -8.26 0.11 3.84
N ILE A 231 -8.53 -0.88 4.69
CA ILE A 231 -9.73 -1.73 4.64
C ILE A 231 -10.61 -1.32 5.82
N ASP A 232 -11.74 -0.71 5.52
CA ASP A 232 -12.77 -0.37 6.48
C ASP A 232 -13.86 -1.45 6.47
N LEU A 233 -13.79 -2.39 7.41
CA LEU A 233 -14.79 -3.45 7.54
C LEU A 233 -16.12 -2.94 8.07
N GLN A 234 -16.16 -1.78 8.72
CA GLN A 234 -17.42 -1.18 9.17
C GLN A 234 -18.19 -0.56 8.00
N GLN A 235 -17.47 0.10 7.09
CA GLN A 235 -18.06 0.78 5.93
C GLN A 235 -18.13 -0.09 4.67
N HIS A 236 -17.59 -1.31 4.72
CA HIS A 236 -17.49 -2.21 3.56
C HIS A 236 -16.78 -1.54 2.37
N ARG A 237 -15.70 -0.82 2.66
CA ARG A 237 -14.90 -0.08 1.67
C ARG A 237 -13.42 -0.33 1.85
N SER A 238 -12.67 -0.21 0.77
CA SER A 238 -11.23 -0.01 0.85
C SER A 238 -10.77 1.17 0.03
N ASP A 239 -9.64 1.78 0.40
CA ASP A 239 -8.98 2.83 -0.37
C ASP A 239 -7.46 2.67 -0.30
N GLY A 240 -6.77 2.89 -1.42
CA GLY A 240 -5.35 2.69 -1.48
C GLY A 240 -4.75 2.98 -2.85
N LYS A 241 -3.67 2.27 -3.14
CA LYS A 241 -2.94 2.36 -4.40
C LYS A 241 -2.20 1.08 -4.73
N ILE A 242 -1.78 0.99 -5.98
CA ILE A 242 -0.86 -0.03 -6.50
C ILE A 242 0.32 0.68 -7.17
N PHE A 243 1.52 0.17 -6.93
CA PHE A 243 2.78 0.74 -7.41
C PHE A 243 3.70 -0.32 -7.98
N GLY A 244 4.29 -0.06 -9.14
CA GLY A 244 5.29 -0.92 -9.77
C GLY A 244 5.86 -0.32 -11.04
N TYR A 245 6.54 -1.13 -11.85
CA TYR A 245 7.00 -0.69 -13.17
C TYR A 245 5.85 -0.69 -14.18
N ALA A 246 5.70 0.39 -14.95
CA ALA A 246 4.68 0.51 -15.98
C ALA A 246 4.82 -0.57 -17.07
N GLY A 247 6.07 -0.92 -17.40
CA GLY A 247 6.39 -1.97 -18.37
C GLY A 247 7.62 -2.78 -17.99
N ALA A 248 7.96 -3.76 -18.81
CA ALA A 248 9.09 -4.67 -18.59
C ALA A 248 10.48 -4.03 -18.80
N SER A 249 10.56 -2.75 -19.17
CA SER A 249 11.83 -2.07 -19.41
C SER A 249 12.51 -1.56 -18.13
N PHE A 250 11.75 -1.38 -17.05
CA PHE A 250 12.16 -0.78 -15.77
C PHE A 250 12.38 0.75 -15.81
N ASP A 251 11.99 1.43 -16.89
CA ASP A 251 12.29 2.87 -17.07
C ASP A 251 11.21 3.81 -16.51
N ALA A 252 9.97 3.32 -16.40
CA ALA A 252 8.83 4.11 -15.97
C ALA A 252 8.08 3.40 -14.84
N LEU A 253 7.61 4.20 -13.88
CA LEU A 253 6.79 3.75 -12.76
C LEU A 253 5.32 3.96 -13.07
N SER A 254 4.49 3.03 -12.60
CA SER A 254 3.04 3.17 -12.51
C SER A 254 2.66 3.26 -11.04
N ASN A 255 1.93 4.31 -10.66
CA ASN A 255 1.37 4.50 -9.32
C ASN A 255 -0.06 4.99 -9.48
N PHE A 256 -1.03 4.15 -9.17
CA PHE A 256 -2.44 4.47 -9.45
C PHE A 256 -3.33 4.15 -8.25
N PRO A 257 -4.38 4.96 -8.03
CA PRO A 257 -5.30 4.76 -6.92
C PRO A 257 -6.20 3.56 -7.16
N VAL A 258 -6.54 2.86 -6.08
CA VAL A 258 -7.58 1.83 -6.08
C VAL A 258 -8.52 2.06 -4.91
N SER A 259 -9.81 1.84 -5.12
CA SER A 259 -10.80 1.78 -4.05
C SER A 259 -11.85 0.77 -4.44
N SER A 260 -12.42 0.10 -3.44
CA SER A 260 -13.41 -0.95 -3.69
C SER A 260 -14.57 -0.86 -2.73
N TYR A 261 -15.66 -1.53 -3.13
CA TYR A 261 -16.62 -2.09 -2.17
C TYR A 261 -16.13 -3.47 -1.74
N CYS A 262 -16.15 -3.71 -0.43
CA CYS A 262 -15.69 -4.95 0.18
C CYS A 262 -16.87 -5.80 0.65
N GLN A 263 -16.73 -7.13 0.63
CA GLN A 263 -17.70 -8.05 1.20
C GLN A 263 -16.99 -9.27 1.80
N VAL A 264 -17.01 -9.39 3.12
CA VAL A 264 -16.51 -10.59 3.79
C VAL A 264 -17.42 -11.76 3.43
N LEU A 265 -16.84 -12.78 2.79
CA LEU A 265 -17.56 -13.96 2.32
C LEU A 265 -17.67 -15.02 3.42
N ASN A 266 -16.60 -15.21 4.19
CA ASN A 266 -16.54 -16.12 5.33
C ASN A 266 -15.30 -15.83 6.18
N ARG A 267 -15.25 -16.49 7.34
CA ARG A 267 -14.07 -16.64 8.18
C ARG A 267 -13.77 -18.13 8.34
N THR A 268 -12.53 -18.50 8.09
CA THR A 268 -12.02 -19.84 8.36
C THR A 268 -11.33 -19.84 9.72
N GLU A 269 -11.69 -20.80 10.56
CA GLU A 269 -11.04 -21.07 11.83
C GLU A 269 -10.46 -22.48 11.77
N TYR A 270 -9.20 -22.63 12.18
CA TYR A 270 -8.54 -23.93 12.23
C TYR A 270 -8.55 -24.41 13.70
N PRO A 271 -9.41 -25.37 14.07
CA PRO A 271 -9.34 -25.96 15.39
C PRO A 271 -8.02 -26.74 15.51
N ASP A 272 -7.32 -26.56 16.64
CA ASP A 272 -6.14 -27.34 17.03
C ASP A 272 -4.88 -27.22 16.13
N ALA A 273 -4.73 -26.10 15.41
CA ALA A 273 -3.54 -25.77 14.60
C ALA A 273 -2.62 -24.75 15.28
#